data_AF-A0A953KIR3-F1
#
_entry.id   AF-A0A953KIR3-F1
#
_cell.length_a   1.000
_cell.length_b   1.000
_cell.length_c   1.000
_cell.angle_alpha   90.00
_cell.angle_beta   90.00
_cell.angle_gamma   90.00
#
_symmetry.space_group_name_H-M   'P 1'
#
loop_
_entity.id
_entity.type
_entity.pdbx_description
1 polymer ?
#
loop_
_entity_poly.entity_id
_entity_poly.type
_entity_poly.pdbx_seq_one_letter_code
_entity_poly.pdbx_strand_id
1 'polypeptide(L)'
;MAKKNLQDNNIALLGFEEALAELQNIVKLLEKGESKLDEAIEYYERGNALKKHCEQKLREAQMKIDRIIVQENGDITTESLNFDIKN
;
A
#
# COMPACT_ATOMS: atom_id res chain seq x y z
N MET A 1 -2.78 -16.95 -23.54
CA MET A 1 -1.40 -16.79 -23.03
C MET A 1 -1.13 -15.31 -22.85
N ALA A 2 -1.20 -14.82 -21.62
CA ALA A 2 -0.71 -13.49 -21.27
C ALA A 2 -0.15 -13.60 -19.86
N LYS A 3 1.10 -14.06 -19.75
CA LYS A 3 1.88 -13.85 -18.53
C LYS A 3 2.16 -12.36 -18.50
N LYS A 4 1.23 -11.56 -17.94
CA LYS A 4 1.49 -10.15 -17.66
C LYS A 4 2.60 -10.16 -16.61
N ASN A 5 3.80 -9.78 -17.04
CA ASN A 5 4.99 -9.82 -16.22
C ASN A 5 4.77 -8.92 -15.01
N LEU A 6 4.59 -9.51 -13.82
CA LEU A 6 4.41 -8.75 -12.58
C LEU A 6 5.69 -7.98 -12.21
N GLN A 7 6.81 -8.21 -12.89
CA GLN A 7 8.10 -7.65 -12.52
C GLN A 7 8.46 -6.30 -13.19
N ASP A 8 7.72 -5.87 -14.23
CA ASP A 8 8.15 -4.69 -15.03
C ASP A 8 7.60 -3.34 -14.54
N ASN A 9 6.63 -3.33 -13.62
CA ASN A 9 6.06 -2.09 -13.09
C ASN A 9 6.75 -1.68 -11.79
N ASN A 10 7.51 -0.59 -11.86
CA ASN A 10 8.10 0.07 -10.70
C ASN A 10 7.00 0.52 -9.72
N ILE A 11 6.92 -0.14 -8.56
CA ILE A 11 5.92 0.10 -7.52
C ILE A 11 5.90 1.58 -7.09
N ALA A 12 7.05 2.25 -7.08
CA ALA A 12 7.16 3.64 -6.68
C ALA A 12 6.34 4.61 -7.56
N LEU A 13 6.02 4.21 -8.81
CA LEU A 13 5.25 5.01 -9.76
C LEU A 13 3.73 4.77 -9.63
N LEU A 14 3.28 3.77 -8.88
CA LEU A 14 1.87 3.40 -8.81
C LEU A 14 1.06 4.38 -7.94
N GLY A 15 -0.17 4.66 -8.38
CA GLY A 15 -1.21 5.22 -7.52
C GLY A 15 -1.65 4.23 -6.43
N PHE A 16 -2.38 4.73 -5.42
CA PHE A 16 -2.89 3.87 -4.33
C PHE A 16 -3.82 2.77 -4.87
N GLU A 17 -4.80 3.14 -5.70
CA GLU A 17 -5.78 2.18 -6.23
C GLU A 17 -5.14 1.11 -7.11
N GLU A 18 -4.14 1.48 -7.91
CA GLU A 18 -3.41 0.55 -8.78
C GLU A 18 -2.59 -0.44 -7.95
N ALA A 19 -1.86 0.06 -6.94
CA ALA A 19 -1.09 -0.78 -6.04
C ALA A 19 -1.98 -1.72 -5.21
N LEU A 20 -3.14 -1.23 -4.75
CA LEU A 20 -4.10 -2.03 -4.00
C LEU A 20 -4.73 -3.12 -4.87
N ALA A 21 -5.14 -2.79 -6.09
CA ALA A 21 -5.71 -3.75 -7.02
C ALA A 21 -4.70 -4.86 -7.36
N GLU A 22 -3.43 -4.50 -7.54
CA GLU A 22 -2.37 -5.47 -7.77
C GLU A 22 -2.13 -6.37 -6.54
N LEU A 23 -2.08 -5.79 -5.34
CA LEU A 23 -1.93 -6.53 -4.10
C LEU A 23 -3.07 -7.54 -3.90
N GLN A 24 -4.31 -7.13 -4.15
CA GLN A 24 -5.48 -8.01 -4.07
C GLN A 24 -5.39 -9.18 -5.06
N ASN A 25 -4.87 -8.94 -6.26
CA ASN A 25 -4.67 -10.02 -7.24
C ASN A 25 -3.61 -11.02 -6.79
N ILE A 26 -2.50 -10.53 -6.22
CA ILE A 26 -1.45 -11.36 -5.64
C ILE A 26 -1.99 -12.23 -4.50
N VAL A 27 -2.76 -11.64 -3.58
CA VAL A 27 -3.40 -12.39 -2.48
C VAL A 27 -4.27 -13.51 -3.02
N LYS A 28 -5.13 -13.22 -4.01
CA LYS A 28 -5.97 -14.24 -4.66
C LYS A 28 -5.16 -15.36 -5.31
N LEU A 29 -3.99 -15.06 -5.89
CA LEU A 29 -3.12 -16.07 -6.49
C LEU A 29 -2.46 -16.96 -5.43
N LEU A 30 -2.04 -16.38 -4.30
CA LEU A 30 -1.49 -17.12 -3.18
C LEU A 30 -2.54 -18.02 -2.51
N GLU A 31 -3.75 -17.50 -2.29
CA GLU A 31 -4.87 -18.26 -1.69
C GLU A 31 -5.31 -19.46 -2.52
N LYS A 32 -5.21 -19.37 -3.85
CA LYS A 32 -5.52 -20.50 -4.74
C LYS A 32 -4.56 -21.67 -4.56
N GLY A 33 -3.32 -21.43 -4.14
CA GLY A 33 -2.33 -22.49 -3.91
C GLY A 33 -1.88 -23.25 -5.17
N GLU A 34 -2.24 -22.79 -6.38
CA GLU A 34 -1.91 -23.44 -7.65
C GLU A 34 -0.52 -23.03 -8.19
N SER A 35 0.17 -22.11 -7.49
CA SER A 35 1.45 -21.55 -7.91
C SER A 35 2.61 -22.47 -7.52
N LYS A 36 3.67 -22.51 -8.35
CA LYS A 36 4.91 -23.18 -7.96
C LYS A 36 5.54 -22.44 -6.77
N LEU A 37 6.39 -23.14 -6.00
CA LEU A 37 7.06 -22.56 -4.83
C LEU A 37 7.80 -21.25 -5.16
N ASP A 38 8.57 -21.23 -6.24
CA ASP A 38 9.31 -20.04 -6.66
C ASP A 38 8.38 -18.86 -7.01
N GLU A 39 7.28 -19.13 -7.72
CA GLU A 39 6.27 -18.13 -8.04
C GLU A 39 5.56 -17.60 -6.78
N ALA A 40 5.29 -18.48 -5.81
CA ALA A 40 4.69 -18.09 -4.54
C ALA A 40 5.62 -17.17 -3.73
N ILE A 41 6.94 -17.39 -3.77
CA ILE A 41 7.93 -16.52 -3.14
C ILE A 41 7.92 -15.15 -3.83
N GLU A 42 7.94 -15.09 -5.17
CA GLU A 42 7.87 -13.83 -5.92
C GLU A 42 6.60 -13.04 -5.61
N TYR A 43 5.44 -13.72 -5.57
CA TYR A 43 4.17 -13.13 -5.18
C TYR A 43 4.20 -12.56 -3.76
N TYR A 44 4.79 -13.29 -2.82
CA TYR A 44 4.91 -12.84 -1.44
C TYR A 44 5.79 -11.59 -1.32
N GLU A 45 6.96 -11.57 -1.96
CA GLU A 45 7.88 -10.43 -1.97
C GLU A 45 7.23 -9.19 -2.59
N ARG A 46 6.60 -9.36 -3.76
CA ARG A 46 5.89 -8.26 -4.43
C ARG A 46 4.69 -7.77 -3.61
N GLY A 47 3.91 -8.68 -3.02
CA GLY A 47 2.80 -8.34 -2.14
C GLY A 47 3.25 -7.50 -0.95
N ASN A 48 4.37 -7.86 -0.31
CA ASN A 48 4.94 -7.09 0.78
C ASN A 48 5.40 -5.69 0.35
N ALA A 49 5.99 -5.56 -0.84
CA ALA A 49 6.39 -4.26 -1.38
C ALA A 49 5.17 -3.37 -1.69
N LEU A 50 4.12 -3.92 -2.28
CA LEU A 50 2.86 -3.21 -2.53
C LEU A 50 2.18 -2.78 -1.23
N LYS A 51 2.14 -3.64 -0.22
CA LYS A 51 1.61 -3.31 1.12
C LYS A 51 2.32 -2.09 1.70
N LYS A 52 3.66 -2.09 1.70
CA LYS A 52 4.46 -0.95 2.19
C LYS A 52 4.16 0.35 1.43
N HIS A 53 4.01 0.26 0.11
CA HIS A 53 3.65 1.41 -0.73
C HIS A 53 2.26 1.96 -0.41
N CYS A 54 1.25 1.09 -0.28
CA CYS A 54 -0.09 1.49 0.13
C CYS A 54 -0.10 2.18 1.50
N GLU A 55 0.59 1.61 2.49
CA GLU A 55 0.73 2.23 3.81
C GLU A 55 1.40 3.60 3.73
N GLN A 56 2.42 3.76 2.88
CA GLN A 56 3.07 5.05 2.68
C GLN A 56 2.10 6.08 2.07
N LYS A 57 1.34 5.70 1.03
CA LYS A 57 0.34 6.59 0.41
C LYS A 57 -0.73 7.02 1.41
N LEU A 58 -1.19 6.12 2.27
CA LEU A 58 -2.14 6.44 3.33
C LEU A 58 -1.55 7.42 4.36
N ARG A 59 -0.30 7.20 4.78
CA ARG A 59 0.40 8.16 5.67
C ARG A 59 0.54 9.54 5.02
N GLU A 60 0.93 9.60 3.75
CA GLU A 60 1.03 10.86 3.00
C GLU A 60 -0.31 11.59 2.89
N ALA A 61 -1.41 10.84 2.69
CA ALA A 61 -2.75 11.39 2.67
C ALA A 61 -3.17 11.94 4.05
N GLN A 62 -2.92 11.17 5.11
CA GLN A 62 -3.19 11.60 6.48
C GLN A 62 -2.46 12.90 6.83
N MET A 63 -1.15 12.98 6.56
CA MET A 63 -0.34 14.18 6.80
C MET A 63 -0.81 15.41 6.00
N LYS A 64 -1.49 15.22 4.87
CA LYS A 64 -2.09 16.33 4.11
C LYS A 64 -3.37 16.81 4.78
N ILE A 65 -4.22 15.89 5.23
CA ILE A 65 -5.46 16.21 5.96
C ILE A 65 -5.12 16.92 7.28
N ASP A 66 -4.16 16.38 8.05
CA ASP A 66 -3.74 16.97 9.32
C ASP A 66 -3.26 18.42 9.15
N ARG A 67 -2.48 18.69 8.10
CA ARG A 67 -2.02 20.05 7.78
C ARG A 67 -3.17 21.01 7.45
N ILE A 68 -4.21 20.55 6.75
CA ILE A 68 -5.39 21.37 6.44
C ILE A 68 -6.13 21.72 7.75
N ILE A 69 -6.36 20.75 8.62
CA ILE A 69 -7.04 20.95 9.91
C ILE A 69 -6.26 21.92 10.82
N VAL A 70 -4.93 21.80 10.87
CA VAL A 70 -4.08 22.73 11.64
C VAL A 70 -4.15 24.15 11.08
N GLN A 71 -4.20 24.31 9.76
CA GLN A 71 -4.31 25.64 9.11
C GLN A 71 -5.67 26.29 9.36
N GLU A 72 -6.77 25.53 9.39
CA GLU A 72 -8.11 26.05 9.69
C GLU A 72 -8.27 26.48 11.15
N ASN A 73 -7.58 25.81 12.08
CA ASN A 73 -7.75 26.03 13.52
C ASN A 73 -6.71 26.95 14.17
N GLY A 74 -5.68 27.39 13.43
CA GLY A 74 -4.72 28.43 13.88
C GLY A 74 -3.76 28.05 15.01
N ASP A 75 -3.88 26.86 15.63
CA ASP A 75 -3.04 26.41 16.74
C ASP A 75 -2.11 25.27 16.32
N ILE A 76 -0.81 25.52 16.39
CA ILE A 76 0.24 24.50 16.25
C ILE A 76 0.58 24.01 17.66
N THR A 77 0.14 22.81 18.04
CA THR A 77 0.71 22.08 19.18
C THR A 77 1.22 20.73 18.71
N THR A 78 2.53 20.51 18.89
CA THR A 78 3.30 19.33 18.45
C THR A 78 3.02 18.05 19.24
N GLU A 79 1.93 17.99 20.02
CA GLU A 79 1.72 16.93 21.01
C GLU A 79 0.37 16.22 20.96
N SER A 80 -0.53 16.63 20.05
CA SER A 80 -1.76 15.87 19.81
C SER A 80 -1.73 15.34 18.40
N LEU A 81 -1.83 14.03 18.27
CA LEU A 81 -2.57 13.26 17.25
C LEU A 81 -1.96 11.86 17.12
N ASN A 82 -1.94 11.11 18.22
CA ASN A 82 -1.97 9.65 18.12
C ASN A 82 -3.39 9.27 17.67
N PHE A 83 -3.60 9.10 16.36
CA PHE A 83 -4.76 8.34 15.90
C PHE A 83 -4.44 6.85 16.14
N ASP A 84 -4.69 6.41 17.38
CA ASP A 84 -4.72 5.00 17.72
C ASP A 84 -5.79 4.33 16.85
N ILE A 85 -5.37 3.75 15.72
CA ILE A 85 -6.14 2.72 15.04
C ILE A 85 -6.09 1.49 15.95
N LYS A 86 -6.95 1.46 16.97
CA LYS A 86 -7.24 0.25 17.73
C LYS A 86 -8.05 -0.70 16.86
N ASN A 87 -7.34 -1.72 16.40
CA ASN A 87 -7.76 -3.11 16.14
C ASN A 87 -9.13 -3.32 15.45
#